data_AF-A0A2N1F4E4-F1
#
_entry.id   AF-A0A2N1F4E4-F1
#
_cell.length_a   1.000
_cell.length_b   1.000
_cell.length_c   1.000
_cell.angle_alpha   90.00
_cell.angle_beta   90.00
_cell.angle_gamma   90.00
#
_symmetry.space_group_name_H-M   'P 1'
#
loop_
_entity.id
_entity.type
_entity.pdbx_description
1 polymer ?
#
loop_
_entity_poly.entity_id
_entity_poly.type
_entity_poly.pdbx_seq_one_letter_code
_entity_poly.pdbx_strand_id
1 'polypeptide(L)' 'MQEVITYIAVGLAVLFLIKKFFIKSSKSKGCDTDCNCS' A
#
# COMPACT_ATOMS: atom_id res chain seq x y z
N MET A 1 -8.42 -12.18 27.84
CA MET A 1 -8.60 -10.78 27.42
C MET A 1 -7.37 -10.32 26.63
N GLN A 2 -7.16 -10.88 25.44
CA GLN A 2 -6.07 -10.50 24.53
C GLN A 2 -6.57 -9.44 23.54
N GLU A 3 -7.39 -8.51 24.05
CA GLU A 3 -8.08 -7.52 23.21
C GLU A 3 -7.07 -6.58 22.55
N VAL A 4 -5.97 -6.31 23.24
CA VAL A 4 -4.83 -5.54 22.71
C VAL A 4 -4.26 -6.15 21.43
N ILE A 5 -4.14 -7.48 21.35
CA ILE A 5 -3.61 -8.16 20.15
C ILE A 5 -4.56 -7.99 18.97
N THR A 6 -5.87 -8.07 19.22
CA THR A 6 -6.90 -7.87 18.20
C THR A 6 -6.88 -6.43 17.66
N TYR A 7 -6.79 -5.43 18.54
CA TYR A 7 -6.67 -4.03 18.11
C TYR A 7 -5.37 -3.74 17.36
N ILE A 8 -4.25 -4.35 17.77
CA ILE A 8 -2.97 -4.24 17.05
C ILE A 8 -3.07 -4.90 15.67
N ALA A 9 -3.65 -6.11 15.57
CA ALA A 9 -3.81 -6.81 14.30
C ALA A 9 -4.72 -6.04 13.33
N VAL A 10 -5.83 -5.49 13.84
CA VAL A 10 -6.74 -4.65 13.04
C VAL A 10 -6.06 -3.34 12.64
N GLY A 11 -5.32 -2.70 13.54
CA GLY A 11 -4.53 -1.50 13.25
C GLY A 11 -3.49 -1.75 12.15
N LEU A 12 -2.75 -2.86 12.23
CA LEU A 12 -1.79 -3.28 11.21
C LEU A 12 -2.47 -3.58 9.87
N ALA A 13 -3.63 -4.24 9.87
CA ALA A 13 -4.39 -4.52 8.65
C ALA A 13 -4.86 -3.22 7.96
N VAL A 14 -5.38 -2.27 8.72
CA VAL A 14 -5.80 -0.96 8.19
C VAL A 14 -4.60 -0.17 7.66
N LEU A 15 -3.50 -0.11 8.41
CA LEU A 15 -2.26 0.53 7.97
C LEU A 15 -1.67 -0.13 6.71
N PHE A 16 -1.71 -1.46 6.63
CA PHE A 16 -1.27 -2.23 5.46
C PHE A 16 -2.13 -1.92 4.24
N LEU A 17 -3.46 -1.84 4.39
CA LEU A 17 -4.37 -1.49 3.31
C LEU A 17 -4.17 -0.04 2.84
N ILE A 18 -4.04 0.92 3.77
CA ILE A 18 -3.74 2.32 3.43
C ILE A 18 -2.41 2.40 2.67
N LYS A 19 -1.36 1.73 3.15
CA LYS A 19 -0.06 1.68 2.46
C LYS A 19 -0.13 0.95 1.11
N LYS A 20 -0.92 -0.13 1.00
CA LYS A 20 -1.02 -0.89 -0.24
C LYS A 20 -1.76 -0.11 -1.33
N PHE A 21 -2.83 0.59 -0.99
CA PHE A 21 -3.70 1.25 -1.96
C PHE A 21 -3.36 2.72 -2.17
N PHE A 22 -3.10 3.48 -1.09
CA PHE A 22 -2.80 4.91 -1.20
C PHE A 22 -1.30 5.17 -1.46
N ILE A 23 -0.38 4.40 -0.84
CA ILE A 23 1.07 4.60 -1.09
C ILE A 23 1.51 3.99 -2.43
N LYS A 24 0.76 3.04 -3.02
CA LYS A 24 1.02 2.57 -4.40
C LYS A 24 0.60 3.59 -5.46
N SER A 25 -0.24 4.58 -5.12
CA SER A 25 -0.64 5.64 -6.07
C SER A 25 0.45 6.71 -6.30
N SER A 26 1.59 6.65 -5.59
CA SER A 26 2.73 7.55 -5.82
C SER A 26 4.00 6.83 -6.29
N LYS A 27 3.84 5.76 -7.08
CA LYS A 27 4.83 5.35 -8.11
C LYS A 27 4.15 5.14 -9.45
N SER A 28 3.51 6.20 -9.94
CA SER A 28 3.58 6.53 -11.37
C SER A 28 4.43 7.80 -11.50
N LYS A 29 5.71 7.68 -11.14
CA LYS A 29 6.75 8.44 -11.84
C LYS A 29 7.28 7.44 -12.86
N GLY A 30 6.84 7.57 -14.10
CA GLY A 30 7.07 6.62 -15.19
C GLY A 30 5.88 5.65 -15.32
N CYS A 31 4.81 5.90 -16.08
CA CYS A 31 4.82 5.84 -17.55
C CYS A 31 6.18 6.18 -18.10
N ASP A 32 7.07 5.19 -18.15
CA ASP A 32 8.26 5.26 -18.96
C ASP A 32 7.79 5.81 -20.31
N THR A 33 8.14 7.06 -20.59
CA THR A 33 8.01 7.66 -21.93
C THR A 33 9.12 7.09 -22.82
N ASP A 34 9.40 5.80 -22.61
CA ASP A 34 10.19 4.90 -23.39
C ASP A 34 9.31 3.66 -23.61
N CYS A 35 8.11 3.90 -24.14
CA CYS A 35 7.51 2.95 -25.06
C CYS A 35 8.48 2.82 -26.24
N ASN A 36 9.57 2.08 -26.04
CA ASN A 36 10.37 1.51 -27.10
C ASN A 36 9.53 0.40 -27.75
N CYS A 37 8.47 0.81 -28.43
CA CYS A 37 7.86 0.03 -29.49
C CYS A 37 8.83 0.11 -30.67
N SER A 38 9.78 -0.83 -30.72
CA SER A 38 10.58 -1.18 -31.89
C SER A 38 10.71 -2.70 -31.95
#